data_AF-A0A6L5F955-F1
#
_entry.id   AF-A0A6L5F955-F1
#
_cell.length_a   1.000
_cell.length_b   1.000
_cell.length_c   1.000
_cell.angle_alpha   90.00
_cell.angle_beta   90.00
_cell.angle_gamma   90.00
#
_symmetry.space_group_name_H-M   'P 1'
#
loop_
_entity.id
_entity.type
_entity.pdbx_description
1 polymer ?
#
loop_
_entity_poly.entity_id
_entity_poly.type
_entity_poly.pdbx_seq_one_letter_code
_entity_poly.pdbx_strand_id
1 'polypeptide(L)'
;ALFILKDFMDTVPRSYEESALVAGASSFQILRDIVVPVVRPGLAVIAVWALVNIWGDFLTPFILLRSLDLQPAAVVIYNFYNEAGDPNIRLVAAYSFLYSIPVVLMYLFVNARYGFRFHGGIKQ
;
A
#
# COMPACT_ATOMS: atom_id res chain seq x y z
N ALA A 1 -7.22 4.60 4.09
CA ALA A 1 -5.98 5.40 4.16
C ALA A 1 -6.00 6.45 5.29
N LEU A 2 -6.97 7.39 5.32
CA LEU A 2 -7.02 8.46 6.34
C LEU A 2 -7.05 7.95 7.80
N PHE A 3 -7.90 6.97 8.10
CA PHE A 3 -7.95 6.39 9.45
C PHE A 3 -6.66 5.67 9.84
N ILE A 4 -6.08 4.88 8.92
CA ILE A 4 -4.79 4.23 9.15
C ILE A 4 -3.70 5.29 9.44
N LEU A 5 -3.66 6.37 8.66
CA LEU A 5 -2.68 7.43 8.87
C LEU A 5 -2.89 8.09 10.24
N LYS A 6 -4.15 8.34 10.62
CA LYS A 6 -4.50 8.89 11.93
C LYS A 6 -4.02 7.98 13.06
N ASP A 7 -4.30 6.68 12.99
CA ASP A 7 -3.89 5.74 14.02
C ASP A 7 -2.37 5.76 14.26
N PHE A 8 -1.57 5.87 13.18
CA PHE A 8 -0.12 6.01 13.30
C PHE A 8 0.31 7.40 13.80
N MET A 9 -0.36 8.49 13.39
CA MET A 9 -0.07 9.82 13.94
C MET A 9 -0.38 9.90 15.43
N ASP A 10 -1.46 9.26 15.88
CA ASP A 10 -1.86 9.21 17.30
C ASP A 10 -0.85 8.42 18.15
N THR A 11 0.03 7.60 17.55
CA THR A 11 1.12 6.93 18.27
C THR A 11 2.29 7.86 18.62
N VAL A 12 2.40 9.04 18.02
CA VAL A 12 3.49 10.00 18.26
C VAL A 12 3.32 10.61 19.66
N PRO A 13 4.25 10.39 20.62
CA PRO A 13 4.14 11.01 21.93
C PRO A 13 4.24 12.54 21.83
N ARG A 14 3.26 13.24 22.41
CA ARG A 14 3.23 14.72 22.45
C ARG A 14 4.49 15.34 23.07
N SER A 15 5.14 14.64 24.00
CA SER A 15 6.38 15.08 24.64
C SER A 15 7.53 15.31 23.65
N TYR A 16 7.59 14.60 22.52
CA TYR A 16 8.61 14.84 21.49
C TYR A 16 8.37 16.15 20.75
N GLU A 17 7.11 16.48 20.46
CA GLU A 17 6.75 17.74 19.82
C GLU A 17 7.00 18.92 20.76
N GLU A 18 6.58 18.80 22.03
CA GLU A 18 6.82 19.82 23.06
C GLU A 18 8.31 20.08 23.29
N SER A 19 9.14 19.04 23.32
CA SER A 19 10.60 19.18 23.47
C SER A 19 11.23 19.90 22.28
N ALA A 20 10.75 19.63 21.07
CA ALA A 20 11.25 20.28 19.85
C ALA A 20 10.81 21.75 19.78
N LEU A 21 9.61 22.08 20.25
CA LEU A 21 9.13 23.45 20.37
C LEU A 21 9.99 24.26 21.38
N VAL A 22 10.32 23.67 22.53
CA VAL A 22 11.22 24.30 23.52
C VAL A 22 12.63 24.50 22.94
N ALA A 23 13.08 23.61 22.05
CA ALA A 23 14.34 23.76 21.31
C ALA A 23 14.28 24.79 20.15
N GLY A 24 13.15 25.48 19.96
CA GLY A 24 12.98 26.49 18.91
C GLY A 24 12.77 25.92 17.50
N ALA A 25 12.41 24.65 17.36
CA ALA A 25 12.12 24.05 16.07
C ALA A 25 10.82 24.62 15.47
N SER A 26 10.85 24.92 14.17
CA SER A 26 9.65 25.31 13.42
C SER A 26 8.71 24.11 13.21
N SER A 27 7.41 24.37 13.03
CA SER A 27 6.41 23.31 12.80
C SER A 27 6.75 22.40 11.62
N PHE A 28 7.40 22.93 10.58
CA PHE A 28 7.82 22.13 9.42
C PHE A 28 8.98 21.19 9.77
N GLN A 29 9.93 21.61 10.61
CA GLN A 29 11.01 20.75 11.11
C GLN A 29 10.44 19.63 11.99
N ILE A 30 9.51 19.94 12.89
CA ILE A 30 8.83 18.94 13.73
C ILE A 30 8.13 17.89 12.85
N LEU A 31 7.39 18.34 11.83
CA LEU A 31 6.72 17.43 10.90
C LEU A 31 7.73 16.52 10.18
N ARG A 32 8.78 17.09 9.58
CA ARG A 32 9.73 16.35 8.73
C ARG A 32 10.65 15.44 9.52
N ASP A 33 11.11 15.88 10.69
CA ASP A 33 12.19 15.24 11.42
C ASP A 33 11.71 14.37 12.59
N ILE A 34 10.48 14.59 13.09
CA ILE A 34 9.89 13.81 14.19
C ILE A 34 8.68 13.01 13.71
N VAL A 35 7.65 13.68 13.20
CA VAL A 35 6.37 13.03 12.86
C VAL A 35 6.53 12.07 11.68
N VAL A 36 7.11 12.53 10.56
CA VAL A 36 7.28 11.70 9.36
C VAL A 36 8.07 10.42 9.65
N PRO A 37 9.23 10.43 10.32
CA PRO A 37 9.97 9.22 10.64
C PRO A 37 9.21 8.22 11.50
N VAL A 38 8.42 8.69 12.47
CA VAL A 38 7.59 7.84 13.35
C VAL A 38 6.43 7.22 12.58
N VAL A 39 5.83 7.95 11.65
CA VAL A 39 4.66 7.52 10.87
C VAL A 39 5.06 6.75 9.59
N ARG A 40 6.35 6.70 9.22
CA ARG A 40 6.90 5.89 8.09
C ARG A 40 6.34 4.46 7.98
N PRO A 41 6.28 3.64 9.06
CA PRO A 41 5.68 2.31 8.98
C PRO A 41 4.20 2.36 8.57
N GLY A 42 3.44 3.34 9.06
CA GLY A 42 2.05 3.56 8.67
C GLY A 42 1.88 3.95 7.21
N LEU A 43 2.76 4.83 6.70
CA LEU A 43 2.79 5.18 5.29
C LEU A 43 3.07 3.97 4.39
N ALA A 44 3.95 3.06 4.83
CA ALA A 44 4.24 1.83 4.10
C ALA A 44 3.01 0.90 4.04
N VAL A 45 2.28 0.75 5.14
CA VAL A 45 1.01 -0.02 5.18
C VAL A 45 -0.03 0.60 4.25
N ILE A 46 -0.19 1.92 4.28
CA ILE A 46 -1.12 2.63 3.39
C ILE A 46 -0.74 2.44 1.92
N ALA A 47 0.56 2.45 1.59
CA ALA A 47 1.04 2.22 0.23
C ALA A 47 0.69 0.82 -0.26
N VAL A 48 0.89 -0.22 0.56
CA VAL A 48 0.48 -1.59 0.22
C VAL A 48 -1.03 -1.67 0.03
N TRP A 49 -1.80 -1.10 0.97
CA TRP A 49 -3.25 -1.09 0.91
C TRP A 49 -3.75 -0.41 -0.36
N ALA A 50 -3.20 0.76 -0.72
CA ALA A 50 -3.54 1.48 -1.94
C ALA A 50 -3.18 0.67 -3.20
N LEU A 51 -1.99 0.05 -3.23
CA LEU A 51 -1.56 -0.80 -4.32
C LEU A 51 -2.53 -1.97 -4.53
N VAL A 52 -2.92 -2.68 -3.47
CA VAL A 52 -3.86 -3.80 -3.56
C VAL A 52 -5.20 -3.35 -4.14
N ASN A 53 -5.69 -2.17 -3.77
CA ASN A 53 -6.97 -1.66 -4.28
C ASN A 53 -6.88 -1.28 -5.76
N ILE A 54 -5.85 -0.55 -6.17
CA ILE A 54 -5.71 -0.07 -7.56
C ILE A 54 -5.31 -1.22 -8.48
N TRP A 55 -4.39 -2.07 -8.03
CA TRP A 55 -3.97 -3.26 -8.77
C TRP A 55 -5.08 -4.31 -8.79
N GLY A 56 -5.95 -4.38 -7.79
CA GLY A 56 -7.10 -5.30 -7.81
C GLY A 56 -8.30 -4.82 -8.63
N ASP A 57 -8.29 -3.57 -9.12
CA ASP A 57 -9.47 -2.98 -9.73
C ASP A 57 -9.72 -3.49 -11.15
N PHE A 58 -10.73 -4.35 -11.26
CA PHE A 58 -11.19 -4.91 -12.53
C PHE A 58 -12.34 -4.10 -13.16
N LEU A 59 -13.33 -3.69 -12.35
CA LEU A 59 -14.59 -3.17 -12.87
C LEU A 59 -14.44 -1.79 -13.52
N THR A 60 -13.70 -0.89 -12.88
CA THR A 60 -13.52 0.49 -13.38
C THR A 60 -12.88 0.50 -14.78
N PRO A 61 -11.73 -0.15 -15.03
CA PRO A 61 -11.15 -0.16 -16.36
C PRO A 61 -11.98 -0.98 -17.36
N PHE A 62 -12.63 -2.06 -16.94
CA PHE A 62 -13.48 -2.86 -17.82
C PHE A 62 -14.64 -2.05 -18.40
N ILE A 63 -15.25 -1.18 -17.59
CA ILE A 63 -16.37 -0.34 -18.02
C ILE A 63 -15.90 0.87 -18.83
N LEU A 64 -14.78 1.48 -18.44
CA LEU A 64 -14.32 2.75 -19.03
C LEU A 64 -13.47 2.58 -20.29
N LEU A 65 -12.67 1.51 -20.39
CA LEU A 65 -11.71 1.32 -21.48
C LEU A 65 -12.27 0.34 -22.52
N ARG A 66 -12.59 0.87 -23.70
CA ARG A 66 -13.09 0.09 -24.84
C ARG A 66 -12.00 -0.43 -25.77
N SER A 67 -10.82 0.19 -25.76
CA SER A 67 -9.69 -0.21 -26.60
C SER A 67 -8.89 -1.32 -25.93
N LEU A 68 -8.76 -2.47 -26.61
CA LEU A 68 -8.01 -3.65 -26.16
C LEU A 68 -6.55 -3.30 -25.80
N ASP A 69 -5.92 -2.38 -26.54
CA ASP A 69 -4.50 -2.01 -26.34
C ASP A 69 -4.24 -1.22 -25.04
N LEU A 70 -5.29 -0.66 -24.43
CA LEU A 70 -5.19 0.09 -23.17
C LEU A 70 -5.74 -0.70 -21.98
N GLN A 71 -6.17 -1.94 -22.17
CA GLN A 71 -6.75 -2.73 -21.09
C GLN A 71 -5.66 -3.11 -20.08
N PRO A 72 -5.86 -2.78 -18.79
CA PRO A 72 -4.91 -3.17 -17.76
C PRO A 72 -4.94 -4.69 -17.59
N ALA A 73 -3.84 -5.21 -17.04
CA ALA A 73 -3.66 -6.62 -16.80
C ALA A 73 -4.83 -7.27 -15.99
N ALA A 74 -5.52 -6.51 -15.13
CA ALA A 74 -6.73 -6.96 -14.45
C ALA A 74 -7.82 -7.44 -15.43
N VAL A 75 -7.98 -6.76 -16.56
CA VAL A 75 -9.06 -7.00 -17.54
C VAL A 75 -8.70 -8.09 -18.54
N VAL A 76 -7.41 -8.22 -18.88
CA VAL A 76 -6.92 -9.21 -19.87
C VAL A 76 -7.27 -10.66 -19.49
N ILE A 77 -7.49 -10.93 -18.20
CA ILE A 77 -7.90 -12.27 -17.73
C ILE A 77 -9.21 -12.75 -18.39
N TYR A 78 -10.10 -11.82 -18.78
CA TYR A 78 -11.36 -12.13 -19.46
C TYR A 78 -11.16 -12.67 -20.89
N ASN A 79 -10.02 -12.38 -21.53
CA ASN A 79 -9.69 -12.90 -22.86
C ASN A 79 -9.37 -14.41 -22.84
N PHE A 80 -9.23 -15.02 -21.67
CA PHE A 80 -9.00 -16.46 -21.51
C PHE A 80 -10.28 -17.28 -21.36
N TYR A 81 -11.45 -16.65 -21.49
CA TYR A 81 -12.75 -17.30 -21.53
C TYR A 81 -13.12 -17.55 -22.99
N ASN A 82 -13.61 -18.76 -23.29
CA ASN A 82 -14.08 -19.11 -24.64
C ASN A 82 -15.44 -18.46 -24.93
N GLU A 83 -15.89 -18.49 -26.19
CA GLU A 83 -17.20 -17.97 -26.63
C GLU A 83 -18.39 -18.60 -25.88
N ALA A 84 -18.23 -19.83 -25.38
CA ALA A 84 -19.20 -20.52 -24.54
C ALA A 84 -19.21 -20.07 -23.06
N GLY A 85 -18.30 -19.16 -22.67
CA GLY A 85 -18.10 -18.72 -21.29
C GLY A 85 -17.23 -19.67 -20.45
N ASP A 86 -16.72 -20.75 -21.03
CA ASP A 86 -15.84 -21.69 -20.32
C ASP A 86 -14.43 -21.09 -20.13
N PRO A 87 -13.94 -20.99 -18.88
CA PRO A 87 -12.60 -20.49 -18.63
C PRO A 87 -11.56 -21.53 -19.00
N ASN A 88 -10.49 -21.11 -19.69
CA ASN A 88 -9.29 -21.92 -19.75
C ASN A 88 -8.57 -21.87 -18.40
N ILE A 89 -8.96 -22.77 -17.49
CA ILE A 89 -8.49 -22.84 -16.09
C ILE A 89 -6.96 -22.81 -16.00
N ARG A 90 -6.27 -23.44 -16.96
CA ARG A 90 -4.81 -23.51 -17.01
C ARG A 90 -4.17 -22.14 -17.23
N LEU A 91 -4.70 -21.37 -18.18
CA LEU A 91 -4.22 -20.02 -18.49
C LEU A 91 -4.62 -19.03 -17.41
N VAL A 92 -5.86 -19.10 -16.93
CA VAL A 92 -6.38 -18.24 -15.85
C VAL A 92 -5.56 -18.42 -14.57
N ALA A 93 -5.24 -19.65 -14.19
CA ALA A 93 -4.42 -19.94 -13.01
C ALA A 93 -2.98 -19.43 -13.16
N ALA A 94 -2.33 -19.70 -14.29
CA ALA A 94 -0.97 -19.22 -14.55
C ALA A 94 -0.89 -17.69 -14.54
N TYR A 95 -1.85 -17.04 -15.20
CA TYR A 95 -1.93 -15.57 -15.25
C TYR A 95 -2.18 -14.97 -13.87
N SER A 96 -3.12 -15.52 -13.10
CA SER A 96 -3.42 -15.05 -11.74
C SER A 96 -2.22 -15.18 -10.81
N PHE A 97 -1.44 -16.25 -10.96
CA PHE A 97 -0.19 -16.42 -10.22
C PHE A 97 0.79 -15.30 -10.55
N LEU A 98 1.08 -15.05 -11.84
CA LEU A 98 1.96 -13.96 -12.26
C LEU A 98 1.43 -12.59 -11.81
N TYR A 99 0.12 -12.39 -11.89
CA TYR A 99 -0.55 -11.13 -11.52
C TYR A 99 -0.37 -10.78 -10.04
N SER A 100 -0.32 -11.80 -9.18
CA SER A 100 -0.14 -11.64 -7.74
C SER A 100 1.29 -11.27 -7.33
N ILE A 101 2.29 -11.60 -8.14
CA ILE A 101 3.72 -11.40 -7.86
C ILE A 101 4.05 -9.97 -7.41
N PRO A 102 3.72 -8.90 -8.15
CA PRO A 102 4.09 -7.54 -7.76
C PRO A 102 3.49 -7.11 -6.41
N VAL A 103 2.26 -7.53 -6.13
CA VAL A 103 1.59 -7.24 -4.86
C VAL A 103 2.28 -7.98 -3.71
N VAL A 104 2.60 -9.27 -3.90
CA VAL A 104 3.31 -10.09 -2.92
C VAL A 104 4.72 -9.53 -2.68
N LEU A 105 5.45 -9.16 -3.73
CA LEU A 105 6.78 -8.57 -3.62
C LEU A 105 6.76 -7.25 -2.84
N MET A 106 5.80 -6.37 -3.13
CA MET A 106 5.64 -5.13 -2.37
C MET A 106 5.33 -5.41 -0.90
N TYR A 107 4.41 -6.34 -0.63
CA TYR A 107 4.09 -6.75 0.74
C TYR A 107 5.33 -7.28 1.47
N LEU A 108 6.10 -8.19 0.84
CA LEU A 108 7.32 -8.75 1.42
C LEU A 108 8.38 -7.67 1.65
N PHE A 109 8.52 -6.70 0.74
CA PHE A 109 9.44 -5.58 0.90
C PHE A 109 9.06 -4.71 2.11
N VAL A 110 7.78 -4.36 2.25
CA VAL A 110 7.28 -3.58 3.39
C VAL A 110 7.40 -4.37 4.69
N ASN A 111 7.06 -5.66 4.68
CA ASN A 111 7.20 -6.55 5.82
C ASN A 111 8.67 -6.73 6.22
N ALA A 112 9.60 -6.88 5.29
CA ALA A 112 11.02 -6.98 5.59
C ALA A 112 11.60 -5.68 6.17
N ARG A 113 11.12 -4.51 5.70
CA ARG A 113 11.63 -3.20 6.14
C ARG A 113 11.05 -2.72 7.47
N TYR A 114 9.79 -3.04 7.74
CA TYR A 114 9.01 -2.50 8.86
C TYR A 114 8.39 -3.58 9.77
N GLY A 115 8.38 -4.84 9.36
CA GLY A 115 7.93 -5.96 10.18
C GLY A 115 8.88 -6.23 11.35
N PHE A 116 8.30 -6.46 12.52
CA PHE A 116 8.97 -6.92 13.76
C PHE A 116 10.13 -6.07 14.31
N ARG A 117 10.32 -4.83 13.85
CA ARG A 117 11.22 -3.89 14.53
C ARG A 117 10.43 -3.10 15.56
N PHE A 118 10.20 -3.70 16.72
CA PHE A 118 9.87 -2.97 17.95
C PHE A 118 10.98 -1.93 18.14
N HIS A 119 10.75 -0.71 17.67
CA HIS A 119 11.59 0.42 18.01
C HIS A 119 11.26 0.73 19.47
N GLY A 120 11.92 -0.02 20.36
CA GLY A 120 11.95 0.23 21.79
C GLY A 120 12.58 1.59 22.03
N GLY A 121 11.76 2.64 21.97
CA GLY A 121 12.14 4.00 22.33
C GLY A 121 11.78 4.34 23.78
N ILE A 122 11.00 3.50 24.45
CA ILE A 122 10.66 3.66 25.86
C ILE A 122 10.57 2.28 26.49
N LYS A 123 11.60 1.92 27.27
CA LYS A 123 11.42 1.00 28.38
C LYS A 123 10.42 1.68 29.32
N GLN A 124 9.21 1.15 29.40
CA GLN A 124 8.48 1.20 30.67
C GLN A 124 9.08 0.13 31.58
#